data_AF-A0A1V9HQZ5-F1
#
_entry.id   AF-A0A1V9HQZ5-F1
#
_cell.length_a   1.000
_cell.length_b   1.000
_cell.length_c   1.000
_cell.angle_alpha   90.00
_cell.angle_beta   90.00
_cell.angle_gamma   90.00
#
_symmetry.space_group_name_H-M   'P 1'
#
loop_
_entity.id
_entity.type
_entity.pdbx_description
1 polymer ?
#
loop_
_entity_poly.entity_id
_entity_poly.type
_entity_poly.pdbx_seq_one_letter_code
_entity_poly.pdbx_strand_id
1 'polypeptide(L)'
;MKKAKITLAVLALLASAAVSAQTHVKGYYRANGTYVQSHYRSAANSTTLDNYSTRGNVNPYTGQAGTVDPYKAQSTYRQPAPQPTYTPSDTVPANPYNSGY
;
A
#
# COMPACT_ATOMS: atom_id res chain seq x y z
N MET A 1 30.53 -35.16 23.15
CA MET A 1 29.64 -34.08 23.65
C MET A 1 29.96 -32.69 23.09
N LYS A 2 31.23 -32.23 23.01
CA LYS A 2 31.56 -30.88 22.47
C LYS A 2 31.20 -30.69 20.98
N LYS A 3 31.44 -31.69 20.14
CA LYS A 3 31.09 -31.66 18.71
C LYS A 3 29.58 -31.52 18.47
N ALA A 4 28.76 -32.25 19.22
CA ALA A 4 27.29 -32.15 19.15
C ALA A 4 26.76 -30.74 19.52
N LYS A 5 27.39 -30.06 20.49
CA LYS A 5 27.04 -28.67 20.85
C LYS A 5 27.45 -27.67 19.76
N ILE A 6 28.60 -27.87 19.12
CA ILE A 6 29.06 -27.04 17.98
C ILE A 6 28.14 -27.23 16.78
N THR A 7 27.76 -28.47 16.46
CA THR A 7 26.82 -28.76 15.35
C THR A 7 25.45 -28.13 15.59
N LEU A 8 24.95 -28.14 16.83
CA LEU A 8 23.67 -27.51 17.18
C LEU A 8 23.72 -25.98 17.09
N ALA A 9 24.84 -25.36 17.46
CA ALA A 9 25.03 -23.91 17.33
C ALA A 9 25.11 -23.45 15.85
N VAL A 10 25.73 -24.24 14.98
CA VAL A 10 25.80 -23.96 13.54
C VAL A 10 24.41 -24.07 12.89
N LEU A 11 23.60 -25.06 13.28
CA LEU A 11 22.21 -25.17 12.79
C LEU A 11 21.34 -23.99 13.24
N ALA A 12 21.51 -23.48 14.46
CA ALA A 12 20.74 -22.34 14.96
C ALA A 12 21.08 -21.03 14.23
N LEU A 13 22.34 -20.84 13.81
CA LEU A 13 22.77 -19.68 13.02
C LEU A 13 22.23 -19.70 11.58
N LEU A 14 21.96 -20.90 11.03
CA LEU A 14 21.39 -21.09 9.69
C LEU A 14 19.85 -20.95 9.65
N ALA A 15 19.20 -20.87 10.80
CA ALA A 15 17.74 -20.84 10.91
C ALA A 15 17.12 -19.42 10.86
N SER A 16 17.88 -18.39 10.48
CA SER A 16 17.40 -17.02 10.35
C SER A 16 16.54 -16.86 9.09
N ALA A 17 15.24 -17.14 9.20
CA ALA A 17 14.27 -16.83 8.17
C ALA A 17 14.05 -15.31 8.05
N ALA A 18 14.28 -14.75 6.86
CA ALA A 18 13.99 -13.36 6.57
C ALA A 18 12.47 -13.16 6.47
N VAL A 19 11.84 -12.66 7.53
CA VAL A 19 10.44 -12.23 7.51
C VAL A 19 10.37 -10.81 6.96
N SER A 20 9.61 -10.61 5.88
CA SER A 20 9.35 -9.29 5.34
C SER A 20 7.86 -8.96 5.41
N ALA A 21 7.51 -7.87 6.09
CA ALA A 21 6.14 -7.38 6.24
C ALA A 21 5.69 -6.49 5.06
N GLN A 22 6.18 -6.77 3.84
CA GLN A 22 5.83 -6.03 2.63
C GLN A 22 4.65 -6.70 1.91
N THR A 23 3.81 -5.92 1.25
CA THR A 23 2.72 -6.42 0.38
C THR A 23 2.89 -5.87 -1.03
N HIS A 24 2.87 -6.76 -2.02
CA HIS A 24 2.86 -6.37 -3.43
C HIS A 24 1.42 -6.07 -3.90
N VAL A 25 1.26 -4.90 -4.52
CA VAL A 25 0.00 -4.46 -5.11
C VAL A 25 0.12 -4.57 -6.62
N LYS A 26 -0.76 -5.35 -7.24
CA LYS A 26 -0.85 -5.44 -8.70
C LYS A 26 -1.30 -4.09 -9.28
N GLY A 27 -0.82 -3.77 -10.48
CA GLY A 27 -1.28 -2.59 -11.21
C GLY A 27 -2.77 -2.72 -11.56
N TYR A 28 -3.46 -1.58 -11.62
CA TYR A 28 -4.90 -1.53 -11.91
C TYR A 28 -5.30 -0.19 -12.53
N TYR A 29 -6.46 -0.17 -13.18
CA TYR A 29 -7.07 1.05 -13.69
C TYR A 29 -8.06 1.61 -12.67
N ARG A 30 -7.99 2.92 -12.42
CA ARG A 30 -8.99 3.66 -11.64
C ARG A 30 -10.25 3.87 -12.49
N ALA A 31 -11.38 4.17 -11.84
CA ALA A 31 -12.66 4.43 -12.52
C ALA A 31 -12.60 5.60 -13.53
N ASN A 32 -11.67 6.54 -13.34
CA ASN A 32 -11.42 7.66 -14.25
C ASN A 32 -10.45 7.31 -15.41
N GLY A 33 -10.12 6.03 -15.61
CA GLY A 33 -9.22 5.56 -16.66
C GLY A 33 -7.73 5.68 -16.37
N THR A 34 -7.31 6.27 -15.25
CA THR A 34 -5.87 6.39 -14.92
C THR A 34 -5.28 5.04 -14.51
N TYR A 35 -4.20 4.61 -15.14
CA TYR A 35 -3.44 3.43 -14.75
C TYR A 35 -2.57 3.70 -13.51
N VAL A 36 -2.61 2.78 -12.55
CA VAL A 36 -1.75 2.75 -11.37
C VAL A 36 -0.78 1.59 -11.53
N GLN A 37 0.52 1.90 -11.54
CA GLN A 37 1.57 0.89 -11.64
C GLN A 37 1.62 0.00 -10.38
N SER A 38 2.03 -1.26 -10.57
CA SER A 38 2.33 -2.16 -9.46
C SER A 38 3.42 -1.58 -8.56
N HIS A 39 3.28 -1.78 -7.26
CA HIS A 39 4.20 -1.25 -6.26
C HIS A 39 4.15 -2.08 -4.97
N TYR A 40 5.14 -1.88 -4.11
CA TYR A 40 5.19 -2.45 -2.77
C TYR A 40 4.70 -1.45 -1.73
N ARG A 41 4.03 -1.94 -0.70
CA ARG A 41 3.60 -1.18 0.48
C ARG A 41 3.85 -1.97 1.75
N SER A 42 3.78 -1.31 2.91
CA SER A 42 3.69 -1.98 4.21
C SER A 42 2.47 -2.91 4.27
N ALA A 43 2.56 -3.99 5.05
CA ALA A 43 1.43 -4.87 5.32
C ALA A 43 0.32 -4.09 6.02
N ALA A 44 -0.93 -4.40 5.65
CA ALA A 44 -2.09 -3.78 6.31
C ALA A 44 -2.25 -4.35 7.73
N ASN A 45 -2.33 -3.47 8.73
CA ASN A 45 -2.60 -3.81 10.12
C ASN A 45 -3.41 -2.67 10.79
N SER A 46 -3.64 -2.74 12.11
CA SER A 46 -4.45 -1.76 12.86
C SER A 46 -3.68 -0.53 13.34
N THR A 47 -2.44 -0.34 12.89
CA THR A 47 -1.58 0.80 13.26
C THR A 47 -1.05 1.47 12.00
N THR A 48 -0.56 2.69 12.16
CA THR A 48 0.15 3.43 11.10
C THR A 48 1.64 3.55 11.38
N LEU A 49 2.10 3.11 12.55
CA LEU A 49 3.46 3.34 13.03
C LEU A 49 4.54 2.71 12.13
N ASP A 50 4.23 1.61 11.45
CA ASP A 50 5.15 0.86 10.58
C ASP A 50 4.98 1.18 9.09
N ASN A 51 4.08 2.10 8.72
CA ASN A 51 3.93 2.53 7.34
C ASN A 51 5.18 3.29 6.86
N TYR A 52 5.60 3.04 5.61
CA TYR A 52 6.75 3.74 5.01
C TYR A 52 6.56 5.26 4.96
N SER A 53 5.31 5.73 4.87
CA SER A 53 4.98 7.16 4.85
C SER A 53 5.07 7.82 6.22
N THR A 54 5.13 7.06 7.31
CA THR A 54 5.11 7.58 8.68
C THR A 54 6.42 8.26 9.04
N ARG A 55 6.33 9.41 9.70
CA ARG A 55 7.50 10.19 10.11
C ARG A 55 8.46 9.34 10.92
N GLY A 56 9.73 9.31 10.49
CA GLY A 56 10.80 8.50 11.09
C GLY A 56 11.08 7.19 10.36
N ASN A 57 10.15 6.71 9.52
CA ASN A 57 10.37 5.54 8.68
C ASN A 57 10.95 5.93 7.32
N VAL A 58 11.55 4.97 6.62
CA VAL A 58 12.07 5.14 5.26
C VAL A 58 11.50 4.05 4.38
N ASN A 59 11.05 4.43 3.19
CA ASN A 59 10.63 3.48 2.17
C ASN A 59 11.87 2.74 1.61
N PRO A 60 11.99 1.42 1.77
CA PRO A 60 13.18 0.69 1.32
C PRO A 60 13.32 0.62 -0.21
N TYR A 61 12.25 0.86 -0.97
CA TYR A 61 12.27 0.81 -2.44
C TYR A 61 12.62 2.15 -3.09
N THR A 62 12.32 3.26 -2.42
CA THR A 62 12.55 4.61 -2.96
C THR A 62 13.58 5.42 -2.18
N GLY A 63 13.96 4.99 -0.98
CA GLY A 63 14.82 5.74 -0.07
C GLY A 63 14.16 6.99 0.53
N GLN A 64 12.88 7.23 0.23
CA GLN A 64 12.17 8.42 0.70
C GLN A 64 11.81 8.29 2.18
N ALA A 65 12.11 9.32 2.96
CA ALA A 65 11.69 9.41 4.34
C ALA A 65 10.18 9.70 4.45
N GLY A 66 9.52 9.02 5.36
CA GLY A 66 8.14 9.29 5.73
C GLY A 66 7.99 10.63 6.43
N THR A 67 6.85 11.27 6.24
CA THR A 67 6.54 12.62 6.75
C THR A 67 5.18 12.70 7.46
N VAL A 68 4.35 11.66 7.34
CA VAL A 68 3.01 11.58 7.90
C VAL A 68 3.12 11.42 9.42
N ASP A 69 2.43 12.30 10.15
CA ASP A 69 2.35 12.21 11.60
C ASP A 69 1.35 11.12 12.01
N PRO A 70 1.77 10.03 12.68
CA PRO A 70 0.87 8.93 13.02
C PRO A 70 -0.11 9.29 14.15
N TYR A 71 0.15 10.36 14.90
CA TYR A 71 -0.68 10.81 16.03
C TYR A 71 -1.54 12.03 15.67
N LYS A 72 -1.43 12.56 14.45
CA LYS A 72 -2.38 13.56 13.99
C LYS A 72 -3.76 12.91 14.00
N ALA A 73 -4.68 13.46 14.78
CA ALA A 73 -6.09 13.16 14.65
C ALA A 73 -6.45 13.30 13.16
N GLN A 74 -6.89 12.20 12.54
CA GLN A 74 -7.44 12.29 11.20
C GLN A 74 -8.63 13.24 11.29
N SER A 75 -8.52 14.44 10.73
CA SER A 75 -9.68 15.30 10.54
C SER A 75 -10.70 14.50 9.73
N THR A 76 -11.75 14.04 10.40
CA THR A 76 -12.89 13.33 9.81
C THR A 76 -13.79 14.24 8.99
N TYR A 77 -13.38 15.50 8.76
CA TYR A 77 -14.04 16.38 7.80
C TYR A 77 -13.75 15.88 6.39
N ARG A 78 -14.53 14.88 5.99
CA ARG A 78 -14.72 14.48 4.61
C ARG A 78 -15.33 15.69 3.91
N GLN A 79 -14.50 16.54 3.31
CA GLN A 79 -15.00 17.55 2.38
C GLN A 79 -15.88 16.80 1.36
N PRO A 80 -17.18 17.14 1.27
CA PRO A 80 -18.00 16.63 0.18
C PRO A 80 -17.28 16.98 -1.11
N ALA A 81 -17.13 16.00 -2.01
CA ALA A 81 -16.63 16.29 -3.34
C ALA A 81 -17.47 17.46 -3.92
N PRO A 82 -16.83 18.49 -4.49
CA PRO A 82 -17.54 19.53 -5.22
C PRO A 82 -18.50 18.85 -6.19
N GLN A 83 -19.80 19.13 -6.04
CA GLN A 83 -20.81 18.52 -6.90
C GLN A 83 -20.51 18.93 -8.34
N PRO A 84 -20.47 18.00 -9.31
CA PRO A 84 -20.34 18.38 -10.70
C PRO A 84 -21.54 19.26 -11.08
N THR A 85 -21.29 20.52 -11.42
CA THR A 85 -22.29 21.38 -12.03
C THR A 85 -22.58 20.82 -13.42
N TYR A 86 -23.71 20.13 -13.56
CA TYR A 86 -24.17 19.62 -14.84
C TYR A 86 -24.66 20.81 -15.67
N THR A 87 -23.83 21.28 -16.60
CA THR A 87 -24.29 22.12 -17.71
C THR A 87 -24.77 21.18 -18.82
N PRO A 88 -26.08 21.09 -19.10
CA PRO A 88 -26.58 20.23 -20.15
C PRO A 88 -26.43 20.94 -21.50
N SER A 89 -25.30 20.72 -22.15
CA SER A 89 -25.10 20.98 -23.57
C SER A 89 -23.78 20.34 -23.99
N ASP A 90 -23.83 19.06 -24.34
CA ASP A 90 -23.52 18.59 -25.69
C ASP A 90 -23.64 17.07 -25.76
N THR A 91 -24.40 16.62 -26.75
CA THR A 91 -24.74 15.24 -27.09
C THR A 91 -23.52 14.44 -27.56
N VAL A 92 -23.22 13.28 -26.95
CA VAL A 92 -22.86 11.95 -27.56
C VAL A 92 -22.07 11.04 -26.59
N PRO A 93 -21.98 9.69 -26.78
CA PRO A 93 -22.98 8.72 -27.22
C PRO A 93 -23.11 7.53 -26.23
N ALA A 94 -24.12 6.68 -26.43
CA ALA A 94 -24.43 5.51 -25.60
C ALA A 94 -23.26 4.50 -25.48
N ASN A 95 -23.01 4.01 -24.26
CA ASN A 95 -22.05 2.94 -23.97
C ASN A 95 -22.62 1.58 -24.44
N PRO A 96 -21.96 0.86 -25.36
CA PRO A 96 -22.50 -0.36 -25.97
C PRO A 96 -22.30 -1.66 -25.17
N TYR A 97 -21.72 -1.62 -23.96
CA TYR A 97 -21.40 -2.84 -23.20
C TYR A 97 -22.34 -3.08 -22.01
N ASN A 98 -23.64 -3.18 -22.28
CA ASN A 98 -24.60 -3.76 -21.33
C ASN A 98 -25.44 -4.82 -22.03
N SER A 99 -24.93 -6.05 -22.09
CA SER A 99 -25.73 -7.25 -22.36
C SER A 99 -25.51 -8.21 -21.20
N GLY A 100 -26.45 -8.18 -20.27
CA GLY A 100 -26.51 -9.14 -19.17
C GLY A 100 -26.98 -10.51 -19.65
N TYR A 101 -26.43 -11.53 -19.00
CA TYR A 101 -27.17 -12.63 -18.40
C TYR A 101 -26.59 -12.83 -17.00
#